data_AF-A0AB38YDD3-F1
#
_entry.id   AF-A0AB38YDD3-F1
#
_cell.length_a   1.000
_cell.length_b   1.000
_cell.length_c   1.000
_cell.angle_alpha   90.00
_cell.angle_beta   90.00
_cell.angle_gamma   90.00
#
_symmetry.space_group_name_H-M   'P 1'
#
loop_
_entity.id
_entity.type
_entity.pdbx_description
1 polymer ?
#
loop_
_entity_poly.entity_id
_entity_poly.type
_entity_poly.pdbx_seq_one_letter_code
_entity_poly.pdbx_strand_id
1 'polypeptide(L)'
;MSSITEIKHNGRIYFTKKELACKGTGIIRLAPRFADELLALRLELDEPMNLTSACRSKSHNTNVGGHPRSLHVCDEPYWPTGGCCAVDVGTTDPAYRARLIKTALLMGWSVGVHKDFIHLDRGADFSARSEPMLFPY
;
A
#
# COMPACT_ATOMS: atom_id res chain seq x y z
N MET A 1 20.85 4.11 -7.67
CA MET A 1 19.57 3.41 -7.45
C MET A 1 18.52 4.17 -8.22
N SER A 2 17.81 3.51 -9.15
CA SER A 2 16.72 4.15 -9.89
C SER A 2 15.62 4.50 -8.89
N SER A 3 15.31 5.79 -8.75
CA SER A 3 14.21 6.24 -7.91
C SER A 3 12.91 5.83 -8.58
N ILE A 4 12.16 4.91 -7.97
CA ILE A 4 10.82 4.55 -8.44
C ILE A 4 9.98 5.83 -8.48
N THR A 5 9.59 6.24 -9.68
CA THR A 5 8.66 7.35 -9.91
C THR A 5 7.26 6.85 -10.25
N GLU A 6 7.12 5.59 -10.68
CA GLU A 6 5.89 4.97 -11.13
C GLU A 6 6.11 3.46 -11.22
N ILE A 7 5.04 2.67 -11.19
CA ILE A 7 5.07 1.23 -11.43
C ILE A 7 4.55 0.96 -12.83
N LYS A 8 5.40 0.37 -13.66
CA LYS A 8 5.14 0.07 -15.07
C LYS A 8 5.26 -1.42 -15.34
N HIS A 9 4.45 -1.91 -16.27
CA HIS A 9 4.54 -3.28 -16.80
C HIS A 9 4.22 -3.26 -18.29
N ASN A 10 5.08 -3.88 -19.11
CA ASN A 10 4.96 -3.95 -20.57
C ASN A 10 4.65 -2.59 -21.25
N GLY A 11 5.36 -1.54 -20.82
CA GLY A 11 5.20 -0.18 -21.37
C GLY A 11 3.97 0.58 -20.87
N ARG A 12 3.10 -0.02 -20.05
CA ARG A 12 1.92 0.63 -19.46
C ARG A 12 2.17 1.03 -18.02
N ILE A 13 1.64 2.18 -17.61
CA ILE A 13 1.67 2.63 -16.22
C ILE A 13 0.51 1.98 -15.48
N TYR A 14 0.82 1.28 -14.41
CA TYR A 14 -0.16 0.73 -13.49
C TYR A 14 -0.37 1.73 -12.35
N PHE A 15 0.70 2.15 -11.66
CA PHE A 15 0.60 3.14 -10.59
C PHE A 15 1.45 4.37 -10.90
N THR A 16 0.82 5.53 -10.87
CA THR A 16 1.46 6.80 -11.18
C THR A 16 2.31 7.31 -10.01
N LYS A 17 3.20 8.26 -10.29
CA LYS A 17 3.93 9.02 -9.26
C LYS A 17 3.01 9.62 -8.21
N LYS A 18 1.88 10.18 -8.65
CA LYS A 18 0.91 10.87 -7.79
C LYS A 18 0.22 9.90 -6.82
N GLU A 19 -0.07 8.69 -7.27
CA GLU A 19 -0.64 7.63 -6.42
C GLU A 19 0.35 7.14 -5.37
N LEU A 20 1.63 7.00 -5.74
CA LEU A 20 2.67 6.43 -4.87
C LEU A 20 3.26 7.45 -3.87
N ALA A 21 3.30 8.72 -4.25
CA ALA A 21 3.95 9.77 -3.47
C ALA A 21 3.18 10.18 -2.22
N CYS A 22 3.93 10.58 -1.19
CA CYS A 22 3.37 11.28 -0.05
C CYS A 22 2.65 12.55 -0.50
N LYS A 23 1.36 12.68 -0.18
CA LYS A 23 0.57 13.87 -0.53
C LYS A 23 1.10 15.15 0.13
N GLY A 24 1.74 15.03 1.29
CA GLY A 24 2.33 16.16 2.00
C GLY A 24 3.69 16.61 1.46
N THR A 25 4.57 15.68 1.07
CA THR A 25 5.98 15.99 0.77
C THR A 25 6.46 15.56 -0.61
N GLY A 26 5.68 14.77 -1.35
CA GLY A 26 6.04 14.23 -2.65
C GLY A 26 7.07 13.10 -2.61
N ILE A 27 7.58 12.72 -1.44
CA ILE A 27 8.56 11.62 -1.32
C ILE A 27 7.94 10.29 -1.76
N ILE A 28 8.73 9.50 -2.48
CA ILE A 28 8.44 8.10 -2.77
C ILE A 28 9.62 7.28 -2.22
N ARG A 29 9.33 6.44 -1.23
CA ARG A 29 10.26 5.43 -0.74
C ARG A 29 9.46 4.19 -0.37
N LEU A 30 9.43 3.23 -1.28
CA LEU A 30 8.77 1.95 -1.05
C LEU A 30 9.74 0.99 -0.38
N ALA A 31 9.21 0.09 0.46
CA ALA A 31 9.98 -1.01 1.02
C ALA A 31 10.49 -1.91 -0.12
N PRO A 32 11.60 -2.66 0.09
CA PRO A 32 12.11 -3.61 -0.89
C PRO A 32 11.00 -4.55 -1.38
N ARG A 33 10.96 -4.81 -2.69
CA ARG A 33 9.97 -5.66 -3.39
C ARG A 33 8.51 -5.21 -3.32
N PHE A 34 8.14 -4.21 -2.52
CA PHE A 34 6.74 -3.80 -2.37
C PHE A 34 6.10 -3.35 -3.69
N ALA A 35 6.87 -2.69 -4.56
CA ALA A 35 6.40 -2.31 -5.90
C ALA A 35 6.05 -3.51 -6.78
N ASP A 36 6.86 -4.59 -6.70
CA ASP A 36 6.65 -5.81 -7.48
C ASP A 36 5.44 -6.57 -6.96
N GLU A 37 5.29 -6.69 -5.65
CA GLU A 37 4.12 -7.33 -5.01
C GLU A 37 2.83 -6.55 -5.32
N LEU A 38 2.86 -5.22 -5.29
CA LEU A 38 1.71 -4.38 -5.61
C LEU A 38 1.31 -4.49 -7.08
N LEU A 39 2.29 -4.58 -7.99
CA LEU A 39 2.05 -4.87 -9.40
C LEU A 39 1.43 -6.25 -9.58
N ALA A 40 2.00 -7.28 -8.94
CA ALA A 40 1.51 -8.66 -9.01
C ALA A 40 0.06 -8.74 -8.53
N LEU A 41 -0.28 -8.07 -7.42
CA LEU A 41 -1.64 -8.01 -6.90
C LEU A 41 -2.61 -7.41 -7.92
N ARG A 42 -2.23 -6.30 -8.56
CA ARG A 42 -3.11 -5.68 -9.57
C ARG A 42 -3.24 -6.51 -10.84
N LEU A 43 -2.20 -7.23 -11.23
CA LEU A 43 -2.25 -8.16 -12.36
C LEU A 43 -3.18 -9.36 -12.05
N GLU A 44 -3.09 -9.91 -10.84
CA GLU A 44 -3.96 -11.02 -10.41
C GLU A 44 -5.43 -10.58 -10.25
N LEU A 45 -5.66 -9.36 -9.78
CA LEU A 45 -7.02 -8.81 -9.68
C LEU A 45 -7.64 -8.56 -11.06
N ASP A 46 -6.82 -8.25 -12.07
CA ASP A 46 -7.22 -7.89 -13.44
C ASP A 46 -8.27 -6.75 -13.50
N GLU A 47 -8.20 -5.80 -12.56
CA GLU A 47 -9.06 -4.62 -12.51
C GLU A 47 -8.26 -3.35 -12.18
N PRO A 48 -8.78 -2.15 -12.50
CA PRO A 48 -8.21 -0.90 -12.00
C PRO A 48 -8.10 -0.90 -10.47
N MET A 49 -7.02 -0.34 -9.93
CA MET A 49 -6.78 -0.22 -8.50
C MET A 49 -6.31 1.19 -8.21
N ASN A 50 -7.25 2.06 -7.81
CA ASN A 50 -6.97 3.48 -7.58
C ASN A 50 -6.49 3.71 -6.15
N LEU A 51 -5.24 4.16 -6.00
CA LEU A 51 -4.67 4.40 -4.68
C LEU A 51 -5.05 5.79 -4.17
N THR A 52 -5.71 5.84 -3.01
CA THR A 52 -5.98 7.09 -2.30
C THR A 52 -4.86 7.44 -1.33
N SER A 53 -4.03 6.48 -0.94
CA SER A 53 -2.83 6.70 -0.11
C SER A 53 -1.78 5.64 -0.37
N ALA A 54 -0.51 6.01 -0.33
CA ALA A 54 0.64 5.10 -0.36
C ALA A 54 1.71 5.61 0.60
N CYS A 55 2.80 6.22 0.12
CA CYS A 55 3.79 6.81 1.01
C CYS A 55 3.15 7.90 1.90
N ARG A 56 3.58 7.96 3.17
CA ARG A 56 3.40 9.12 4.04
C ARG A 56 4.75 9.43 4.67
N SER A 57 5.17 10.69 4.67
CA SER A 57 6.26 11.09 5.57
C SER A 57 5.76 10.97 7.01
N LYS A 58 6.66 10.79 7.97
CA LYS A 58 6.28 10.74 9.39
C LYS A 58 5.53 11.99 9.81
N SER A 59 5.98 13.17 9.36
CA SER A 59 5.27 14.44 9.56
C SER A 59 3.87 14.43 8.95
N HIS A 60 3.73 14.01 7.69
CA HIS A 60 2.40 13.94 7.06
C HIS A 60 1.48 12.94 7.75
N ASN A 61 2.00 11.76 8.14
CA ASN A 61 1.25 10.74 8.88
C ASN A 61 0.71 11.30 10.21
N THR A 62 1.54 12.01 10.97
CA THR A 62 1.10 12.69 12.22
C THR A 62 0.02 13.73 11.93
N ASN A 63 0.20 14.56 10.90
CA ASN A 63 -0.75 15.63 10.57
C ASN A 63 -2.15 15.12 10.19
N VAL A 64 -2.23 13.92 9.59
CA VAL A 64 -3.51 13.28 9.24
C VAL A 64 -4.06 12.37 10.35
N GLY A 65 -3.45 12.40 11.55
CA GLY A 65 -3.87 11.55 12.68
C GLY A 65 -3.55 10.06 12.49
N GLY A 66 -2.60 9.73 11.61
CA GLY A 66 -2.18 8.36 11.35
C GLY A 66 -1.48 7.73 12.56
N HIS A 67 -1.64 6.42 12.72
CA HIS A 67 -1.02 5.69 13.83
C HIS A 67 0.52 5.80 13.79
N PRO A 68 1.22 5.96 14.94
CA PRO A 68 2.69 6.09 14.97
C PRO A 68 3.46 4.88 14.38
N ARG A 69 2.83 3.71 14.38
CA ARG A 69 3.36 2.46 13.79
C ARG A 69 2.83 2.15 12.39
N SER A 70 2.31 3.16 11.69
CA SER A 70 1.73 3.03 10.34
C SER A 70 2.76 2.53 9.33
N LEU A 71 2.35 1.57 8.50
CA LEU A 71 3.18 0.99 7.44
C LEU A 71 3.26 1.85 6.17
N HIS A 72 2.49 2.94 6.14
CA HIS A 72 2.64 3.99 5.12
C HIS A 72 3.89 4.86 5.34
N VAL A 73 4.42 4.90 6.57
CA VAL A 73 5.55 5.77 6.91
C VAL A 73 6.79 5.34 6.11
N CYS A 74 7.29 6.25 5.29
CA CYS A 74 8.27 5.92 4.25
C CYS A 74 9.67 6.49 4.50
N ASP A 75 9.81 7.54 5.30
CA ASP A 75 11.07 8.22 5.60
C ASP A 75 11.70 7.72 6.90
N GLU A 76 10.90 7.61 7.96
CA GLU A 76 11.29 7.16 9.30
C GLU A 76 10.33 6.05 9.80
N PRO A 77 10.31 4.86 9.16
CA PRO A 77 9.40 3.79 9.53
C PRO A 77 9.68 3.28 10.95
N TYR A 78 8.62 2.95 11.69
CA TYR A 78 8.73 2.34 13.02
C TYR A 78 9.30 0.91 12.95
N TRP A 79 8.87 0.16 11.94
CA TRP A 79 9.34 -1.19 11.64
C TRP A 79 10.56 -1.14 10.71
N PRO A 80 11.40 -2.19 10.66
CA PRO A 80 12.58 -2.22 9.80
C PRO A 80 12.23 -2.48 8.32
N THR A 81 11.20 -1.81 7.79
CA THR A 81 10.69 -2.01 6.42
C THR A 81 11.56 -1.35 5.36
N GLY A 82 12.37 -0.35 5.75
CA GLY A 82 13.18 0.45 4.81
C GLY A 82 12.37 1.41 3.92
N GLY A 83 11.04 1.44 4.07
CA GLY A 83 10.13 2.30 3.32
C GLY A 83 8.66 1.95 3.55
N CYS A 84 7.78 2.57 2.76
CA CYS A 84 6.34 2.30 2.76
C CYS A 84 6.07 0.88 2.25
N CYS A 85 5.27 0.12 3.00
CA CYS A 85 4.77 -1.20 2.62
C CYS A 85 3.26 -1.32 2.80
N ALA A 86 2.54 -0.20 2.64
CA ALA A 86 1.09 -0.16 2.68
C ALA A 86 0.48 0.80 1.65
N VAL A 87 -0.73 0.47 1.19
CA VAL A 87 -1.55 1.31 0.31
C VAL A 87 -3.01 1.29 0.74
N ASP A 88 -3.73 2.36 0.45
CA ASP A 88 -5.18 2.44 0.61
C ASP A 88 -5.82 2.48 -0.78
N VAL A 89 -6.67 1.51 -1.11
CA VAL A 89 -7.42 1.43 -2.36
C VAL A 89 -8.81 2.04 -2.14
N GLY A 90 -9.08 3.17 -2.79
CA GLY A 90 -10.36 3.89 -2.60
C GLY A 90 -11.50 3.21 -3.33
N THR A 91 -12.52 2.76 -2.59
CA THR A 91 -13.70 2.09 -3.15
C THR A 91 -14.80 1.91 -2.09
N THR A 92 -16.04 2.13 -2.51
CA THR A 92 -17.25 1.79 -1.75
C THR A 92 -18.06 0.67 -2.42
N ASP A 93 -17.64 0.19 -3.59
CA ASP A 93 -18.33 -0.89 -4.32
C ASP A 93 -18.14 -2.22 -3.57
N PRO A 94 -19.22 -2.82 -3.04
CA PRO A 94 -19.11 -4.05 -2.26
C PRO A 94 -18.60 -5.24 -3.08
N ALA A 95 -18.94 -5.32 -4.37
CA ALA A 95 -18.53 -6.44 -5.22
C ALA A 95 -17.02 -6.37 -5.52
N TYR A 96 -16.53 -5.18 -5.87
CA TYR A 96 -15.09 -4.94 -6.05
C TYR A 96 -14.32 -5.18 -4.76
N ARG A 97 -14.82 -4.69 -3.61
CA ARG A 97 -14.20 -4.91 -2.29
C ARG A 97 -14.04 -6.39 -1.99
N ALA A 98 -15.07 -7.20 -2.23
CA ALA A 98 -15.00 -8.65 -2.00
C ALA A 98 -13.91 -9.33 -2.84
N ARG A 99 -13.79 -8.95 -4.13
CA ARG A 99 -12.74 -9.48 -5.02
C ARG A 99 -11.34 -9.03 -4.58
N LEU A 100 -11.15 -7.74 -4.33
CA LEU A 100 -9.88 -7.19 -3.85
C LEU A 100 -9.42 -7.87 -2.55
N ILE A 101 -10.30 -7.96 -1.54
CA ILE A 101 -9.99 -8.58 -0.25
C ILE A 101 -9.60 -10.04 -0.44
N LYS A 102 -10.39 -10.81 -1.20
CA LYS A 102 -10.12 -12.23 -1.46
C LYS A 102 -8.75 -12.41 -2.14
N THR A 103 -8.49 -11.68 -3.22
CA THR A 103 -7.23 -11.79 -3.97
C THR A 103 -6.04 -11.40 -3.11
N ALA A 104 -6.14 -10.29 -2.38
CA ALA A 104 -5.10 -9.82 -1.48
C ALA A 104 -4.74 -10.87 -0.40
N LEU A 105 -5.76 -11.44 0.28
CA LEU A 105 -5.55 -12.48 1.30
C LEU A 105 -4.91 -13.74 0.70
N LEU A 106 -5.36 -14.20 -0.47
CA LEU A 106 -4.77 -15.36 -1.15
C LEU A 106 -3.30 -15.13 -1.55
N MET A 107 -2.92 -13.88 -1.78
CA MET A 107 -1.55 -13.46 -2.11
C MET A 107 -0.72 -13.05 -0.87
N GLY A 108 -1.22 -13.31 0.34
CA GLY A 108 -0.46 -13.06 1.57
C GLY A 108 -0.43 -11.60 2.05
N TRP A 109 -1.37 -10.76 1.60
CA TRP A 109 -1.50 -9.38 2.09
C TRP A 109 -2.34 -9.31 3.36
N SER A 110 -1.94 -8.44 4.28
CA SER A 110 -2.84 -8.00 5.36
C SER A 110 -3.83 -6.98 4.80
N VAL A 111 -5.07 -7.04 5.30
CA VAL A 111 -6.21 -6.29 4.79
C VAL A 111 -6.94 -5.60 5.94
N GLY A 112 -6.96 -4.27 5.89
CA GLY A 112 -7.77 -3.43 6.76
C GLY A 112 -9.02 -2.93 6.02
N VAL A 113 -10.20 -3.09 6.62
CA VAL A 113 -11.48 -2.74 6.01
C VAL A 113 -12.02 -1.44 6.60
N HIS A 114 -11.89 -0.33 5.87
CA HIS A 114 -12.52 0.96 6.19
C HIS A 114 -13.77 1.17 5.34
N LYS A 115 -14.70 2.05 5.74
CA LYS A 115 -15.93 2.33 4.97
C LYS A 115 -15.69 2.87 3.55
N ASP A 116 -14.62 3.64 3.35
CA ASP A 116 -14.33 4.36 2.10
C ASP A 116 -13.16 3.75 1.29
N PHE A 117 -12.38 2.85 1.88
CA PHE A 117 -11.22 2.24 1.24
C PHE A 117 -10.88 0.86 1.82
N ILE A 118 -10.00 0.14 1.14
CA ILE A 118 -9.36 -1.08 1.64
C ILE A 118 -7.89 -0.79 1.85
N HIS A 119 -7.42 -0.92 3.09
CA HIS A 119 -6.01 -0.86 3.44
C HIS A 119 -5.36 -2.20 3.11
N LEU A 120 -4.20 -2.17 2.46
CA LEU A 120 -3.42 -3.35 2.08
C LEU A 120 -1.98 -3.14 2.50
N ASP A 121 -1.41 -4.11 3.22
CA ASP A 121 -0.02 -4.02 3.65
C ASP A 121 0.74 -5.35 3.57
N ARG A 122 2.07 -5.22 3.49
CA ARG A 122 3.04 -6.31 3.53
C ARG A 122 3.90 -6.25 4.79
N GLY A 123 3.33 -5.79 5.91
CA GLY A 123 4.06 -5.67 7.17
C GLY A 123 4.56 -7.01 7.73
N ALA A 124 3.92 -8.13 7.37
CA ALA A 124 4.36 -9.48 7.72
C ALA A 124 5.75 -9.83 7.15
N ASP A 125 6.13 -9.23 6.02
CA ASP A 125 7.45 -9.46 5.40
C ASP A 125 8.61 -8.83 6.20
N PHE A 126 8.31 -7.93 7.15
CA PHE A 126 9.31 -7.11 7.86
C PHE A 126 9.17 -7.10 9.39
N SER A 127 8.11 -7.68 9.94
CA SER A 127 7.84 -7.66 11.37
C SER A 127 7.75 -9.08 11.93
N ALA A 128 7.74 -9.20 13.25
CA ALA A 128 7.54 -10.51 13.92
C ALA A 128 6.11 -11.07 13.74
N ARG A 129 5.24 -10.40 12.97
CA ARG A 129 3.93 -10.95 12.60
C ARG A 129 4.16 -12.08 11.61
N SER A 130 3.76 -13.29 11.97
CA SER A 130 3.98 -14.48 11.15
C SER A 130 2.93 -14.69 10.05
N GLU A 131 1.80 -13.99 10.09
CA GLU A 131 0.67 -14.24 9.18
C GLU A 131 -0.04 -12.95 8.74
N PRO A 132 -0.60 -12.92 7.51
CA PRO A 132 -1.52 -11.87 7.07
C PRO A 132 -2.79 -11.80 7.93
N MET A 133 -3.36 -10.61 8.09
CA MET A 133 -4.55 -10.41 8.92
C MET A 133 -5.68 -9.72 8.15
N LEU A 134 -6.93 -10.06 8.48
CA LEU A 134 -8.12 -9.29 8.09
C LEU A 134 -8.66 -8.57 9.33
N PHE A 135 -8.79 -7.23 9.28
CA PHE A 135 -9.18 -6.43 10.44
C PHE A 135 -10.02 -5.20 10.05
N PRO A 136 -10.85 -4.65 10.97
CA PRO A 136 -11.49 -3.36 10.77
C PRO A 136 -10.45 -2.24 10.79
N TYR A 137 -10.57 -1.25 9.90
CA TYR A 137 -9.66 -0.12 9.78
C TYR A 137 -10.34 1.20 10.12
#